data_AF-A0A3C1D7P1-F1
#
_entry.id   AF-A0A3C1D7P1-F1
#
_cell.length_a   1.000
_cell.length_b   1.000
_cell.length_c   1.000
_cell.angle_alpha   90.00
_cell.angle_beta   90.00
_cell.angle_gamma   90.00
#
_symmetry.space_group_name_H-M   'P 1'
#
loop_
_entity.id
_entity.type
_entity.pdbx_description
1 polymer ?
#
loop_
_entity_poly.entity_id
_entity_poly.type
_entity_poly.pdbx_seq_one_letter_code
_entity_poly.pdbx_strand_id
1 'polypeptide(L)' 'STRALGNATLPYIATIADHGWDAASEADPALARGLNVRGGVVVNEGVRAAFGM' A
#
# COMPACT_ATOMS: atom_id res chain seq x y z
N SER A 1 -11.37 18.89 0.80
CA SER A 1 -11.44 17.62 0.07
C SER A 1 -10.08 17.17 -0.45
N THR A 2 -9.39 17.89 -1.34
CA THR A 2 -8.09 17.43 -1.88
C THR A 2 -6.90 17.59 -0.91
N ARG A 3 -6.79 18.75 -0.22
CA ARG A 3 -5.65 19.04 0.67
C ARG A 3 -5.57 18.10 1.87
N ALA A 4 -6.72 17.73 2.44
CA ALA A 4 -6.78 16.81 3.58
C ALA A 4 -6.26 15.42 3.20
N LEU A 5 -6.71 14.86 2.07
CA LEU A 5 -6.22 13.58 1.58
C LEU A 5 -4.75 13.65 1.16
N GLY A 6 -4.35 14.74 0.50
CA GLY A 6 -2.95 14.97 0.14
C GLY A 6 -2.04 14.93 1.37
N ASN A 7 -2.37 15.69 2.42
CA ASN A 7 -1.60 15.70 3.65
C ASN A 7 -1.54 14.32 4.33
N ALA A 8 -2.63 13.54 4.28
CA ALA A 8 -2.68 12.20 4.85
C ALA A 8 -1.85 11.17 4.07
N THR A 9 -1.72 11.34 2.75
CA THR A 9 -1.05 10.37 1.86
C THR A 9 0.41 10.72 1.56
N LEU A 10 0.79 11.99 1.70
CA LEU A 10 2.13 12.48 1.39
C LEU A 10 3.26 11.74 2.13
N PRO A 11 3.14 11.38 3.42
CA PRO A 11 4.19 10.63 4.11
C PRO A 11 4.45 9.26 3.46
N TYR A 12 3.41 8.53 3.08
CA TYR A 12 3.55 7.22 2.42
C TYR A 12 4.20 7.34 1.05
N ILE A 13 3.81 8.37 0.28
CA ILE A 13 4.36 8.63 -1.05
C ILE A 13 5.86 8.94 -0.96
N ALA A 14 6.25 9.80 -0.01
CA ALA A 14 7.66 10.14 0.20
C ALA A 14 8.50 8.90 0.55
N THR A 15 8.05 8.09 1.51
CA THR A 15 8.78 6.87 1.92
C THR A 15 8.94 5.88 0.76
N ILE A 16 7.91 5.69 -0.07
CA ILE A 16 8.03 4.83 -1.27
C ILE A 16 9.00 5.42 -2.28
N ALA A 17 8.98 6.74 -2.50
CA ALA A 17 9.86 7.40 -3.45
C ALA A 17 11.34 7.28 -3.04
N ASP A 18 11.63 7.38 -1.74
CA ASP A 18 13.00 7.36 -1.22
C ASP A 18 13.57 5.93 -1.13
N HIS A 19 12.76 4.94 -0.77
CA HIS A 19 13.24 3.59 -0.43
C HIS A 19 12.77 2.48 -1.38
N GLY A 20 11.87 2.80 -2.31
CA GLY A 20 11.15 1.79 -3.08
C GLY A 20 10.12 1.04 -2.24
N TRP A 21 9.26 0.29 -2.92
CA TRP A 21 8.11 -0.38 -2.29
C TRP A 21 8.52 -1.37 -1.19
N ASP A 22 9.52 -2.23 -1.45
CA ASP A 22 9.91 -3.30 -0.53
C ASP A 22 10.31 -2.77 0.84
N ALA A 23 11.37 -1.96 0.87
CA ALA A 23 11.89 -1.38 2.11
C ALA A 23 10.86 -0.45 2.78
N ALA A 24 10.07 0.31 1.99
CA ALA A 24 9.01 1.14 2.56
C ALA A 24 7.92 0.31 3.26
N SER A 25 7.54 -0.83 2.68
CA SER A 25 6.50 -1.70 3.25
C SER A 25 6.99 -2.47 4.48
N GLU A 26 8.28 -2.82 4.54
CA GLU A 26 8.89 -3.41 5.74
C GLU A 26 8.99 -2.40 6.88
N ALA A 27 9.32 -1.15 6.57
CA ALA A 27 9.43 -0.07 7.55
C ALA A 27 8.06 0.43 8.07
N ASP A 28 7.00 0.33 7.26
CA ASP A 28 5.66 0.79 7.61
C ASP A 28 4.59 -0.32 7.44
N PRO A 29 4.17 -0.98 8.54
CA PRO A 29 3.12 -1.99 8.50
C PRO A 29 1.75 -1.49 8.02
N ALA A 30 1.46 -0.18 8.12
CA ALA A 30 0.23 0.37 7.55
C ALA A 30 0.30 0.35 6.01
N LEU A 31 1.46 0.65 5.44
CA LEU A 31 1.69 0.56 4.01
C LEU A 31 1.58 -0.88 3.50
N ALA A 32 2.21 -1.84 4.20
CA ALA A 32 2.12 -3.26 3.86
C ALA A 32 0.67 -3.78 3.83
N ARG A 33 -0.16 -3.38 4.82
CA ARG A 33 -1.58 -3.75 4.86
C ARG A 33 -2.41 -3.19 3.70
N GLY A 34 -1.94 -2.13 3.05
CA GLY A 34 -2.59 -1.53 1.88
C GLY A 34 -2.32 -2.27 0.56
N LEU A 35 -1.41 -3.26 0.53
CA LEU A 35 -1.04 -3.96 -0.69
C LEU A 35 -2.17 -4.87 -1.18
N ASN A 36 -2.53 -4.73 -2.45
CA ASN A 36 -3.57 -5.54 -3.09
C ASN A 36 -3.02 -6.60 -4.03
N VAL A 37 -2.07 -6.23 -4.89
CA VAL A 37 -1.50 -7.09 -5.93
C VAL A 37 0.02 -6.93 -5.95
N ARG A 38 0.74 -8.04 -6.09
CA ARG A 38 2.18 -8.03 -6.29
C ARG A 38 2.61 -9.19 -7.18
N GLY A 39 3.45 -8.89 -8.19
CA GLY A 39 3.96 -9.92 -9.10
C GLY A 39 2.87 -10.72 -9.83
N GLY A 40 1.73 -10.10 -10.13
CA GLY A 40 0.57 -10.77 -10.75
C GLY A 40 -0.31 -11.57 -9.79
N VAL A 41 -0.03 -11.58 -8.48
CA VAL A 41 -0.80 -12.31 -7.47
C VAL A 41 -1.58 -11.32 -6.59
N VAL A 42 -2.86 -11.60 -6.38
CA VAL A 42 -3.68 -10.88 -5.37
C VAL A 42 -3.27 -11.37 -3.98
N VAL A 43 -2.76 -10.46 -3.16
CA VAL A 43 -2.25 -10.77 -1.82
C VAL A 43 -3.16 -10.27 -0.70
N ASN A 44 -4.08 -9.36 -0.99
CA ASN A 44 -5.06 -8.89 -0.01
C ASN A 44 -6.17 -9.92 0.21
N GLU A 45 -6.33 -10.39 1.44
CA GLU A 45 -7.32 -11.42 1.80
C GLU A 45 -8.76 -10.98 1.50
N GLY A 46 -9.10 -9.71 1.78
CA GLY A 46 -10.44 -9.18 1.53
C GLY A 46 -10.79 -9.17 0.05
N VAL A 47 -9.83 -8.81 -0.81
CA VAL A 47 -10.01 -8.89 -2.28
C VAL A 47 -10.13 -10.33 -2.74
N ARG A 48 -9.26 -11.23 -2.25
CA ARG A 48 -9.34 -12.65 -2.58
C ARG A 48 -10.70 -13.26 -2.23
N ALA A 49 -11.18 -13.00 -1.01
CA ALA A 49 -12.48 -13.47 -0.56
C ALA A 49 -13.63 -12.92 -1.42
N ALA A 50 -13.57 -11.64 -1.80
CA ALA A 50 -14.59 -11.01 -2.65
C ALA A 50 -14.67 -11.61 -4.06
N PHE A 51 -13.58 -12.17 -4.59
CA PHE A 51 -13.51 -12.76 -5.93
C PHE A 51 -13.37 -14.30 -5.94
N GLY A 52 -13.47 -14.97 -4.78
CA GLY A 52 -13.42 -16.43 -4.68
C GLY A 52 -12.05 -17.06 -4.98
N MET A 53 -10.95 -16.38 -4.60
CA MET A 53 -9.56 -16.78 -4.88
C MET A 53 -8.81 -17.36 -3.69
#